data_AF-A0A0B5HJG3-F1
#
_entry.id   AF-A0A0B5HJG3-F1
#
_cell.length_a   1.000
_cell.length_b   1.000
_cell.length_c   1.000
_cell.angle_alpha   90.00
_cell.angle_beta   90.00
_cell.angle_gamma   90.00
#
_symmetry.space_group_name_H-M   'P 1'
#
loop_
_entity.id
_entity.type
_entity.pdbx_description
1 polymer ?
#
loop_
_entity_poly.entity_id
_entity_poly.type
_entity_poly.pdbx_seq_one_letter_code
_entity_poly.pdbx_strand_id
1 'polypeptide(L)'
;MALFSPPVDISLISIFLVTASQIMQRTVVDKREMKRQQDQMKENQKKMKELMSKQDQKSKNQLEALEKEMLDSMNSVMKGSMRLMLYSLVVFIPAFFFMGGFDFGVISFGGVYSQATIELPVPLPWFGSESIIQFYNETNWLGWYFVSYLVLTLIIGQLFKHFYDTRVMSNAN
;
A
#
# COMPACT_ATOMS: atom_id res chain seq x y z
N MET A 1 -2.39 21.35 19.31
CA MET A 1 -3.75 21.92 19.21
C MET A 1 -4.31 21.50 17.87
N ALA A 2 -5.56 21.02 17.82
CA ALA A 2 -6.26 20.79 16.55
C ALA A 2 -6.39 22.13 15.81
N LEU A 3 -6.27 22.12 14.48
CA LEU A 3 -6.34 23.33 13.65
C LEU A 3 -7.80 23.69 13.35
N PHE A 4 -8.65 22.70 13.12
CA PHE A 4 -10.08 22.89 12.87
C PHE A 4 -10.93 21.97 13.74
N SER A 5 -11.01 20.69 13.37
CA SER A 5 -11.67 19.63 14.12
C SER A 5 -10.94 18.32 13.85
N PRO A 6 -10.89 17.38 14.83
CA PRO A 6 -10.20 16.11 14.64
C PRO A 6 -10.54 15.37 13.34
N PRO A 7 -11.82 15.21 12.92
CA PRO A 7 -12.12 14.50 11.68
C PRO A 7 -11.59 15.21 10.45
N VAL A 8 -11.67 16.55 10.38
CA VAL A 8 -11.20 17.33 9.23
C VAL A 8 -9.68 17.28 9.14
N ASP A 9 -8.98 17.50 10.27
CA ASP A 9 -7.53 17.53 10.31
C ASP A 9 -6.94 16.16 9.94
N ILE A 10 -7.51 15.08 10.46
CA ILE A 10 -7.10 13.71 10.14
C ILE A 10 -7.33 13.41 8.65
N SER A 11 -8.49 13.79 8.09
CA SER A 11 -8.75 13.57 6.67
C SER A 11 -7.78 14.36 5.77
N LEU A 12 -7.41 15.60 6.14
CA LEU A 12 -6.40 16.38 5.41
C LEU A 12 -5.02 15.69 5.45
N ILE A 13 -4.61 15.17 6.60
CA ILE A 13 -3.38 14.40 6.72
C ILE A 13 -3.45 13.11 5.89
N SER A 14 -4.59 12.41 5.89
CA SER A 14 -4.81 11.24 5.03
C SER A 14 -4.68 11.58 3.54
N ILE A 15 -5.20 12.72 3.08
CA ILE A 15 -5.02 13.17 1.69
C ILE A 15 -3.53 13.29 1.37
N PHE A 16 -2.78 13.98 2.22
CA PHE A 16 -1.34 14.14 2.03
C PHE A 16 -0.63 12.78 1.98
N LEU A 17 -0.93 11.87 2.90
CA LEU A 17 -0.34 10.54 2.96
C LEU A 17 -0.68 9.68 1.74
N VAL A 18 -1.92 9.69 1.26
CA VAL A 18 -2.33 8.96 0.05
C VAL A 18 -1.59 9.52 -1.16
N THR A 19 -1.55 10.84 -1.32
CA THR A 19 -0.84 11.49 -2.43
C THR A 19 0.65 11.16 -2.40
N ALA A 20 1.31 11.29 -1.24
CA ALA A 20 2.71 10.93 -1.07
C ALA A 20 2.97 9.46 -1.41
N SER A 21 2.11 8.55 -0.95
CA SER A 21 2.20 7.11 -1.23
C SER A 21 2.10 6.83 -2.72
N GLN A 22 1.17 7.48 -3.42
CA GLN A 22 1.03 7.29 -4.86
C GLN A 22 2.21 7.85 -5.66
N ILE A 23 2.80 8.97 -5.21
CA ILE A 23 4.02 9.53 -5.82
C ILE A 23 5.20 8.58 -5.62
N MET A 24 5.38 8.04 -4.40
CA MET A 24 6.43 7.06 -4.12
C MET A 24 6.26 5.80 -4.97
N GLN A 25 5.05 5.26 -5.05
CA GLN A 25 4.75 4.10 -5.88
C GLN A 25 5.15 4.37 -7.34
N ARG A 26 4.85 5.54 -7.89
CA ARG A 26 5.21 5.89 -9.28
C ARG A 26 6.71 6.07 -9.50
N THR A 27 7.40 6.61 -8.50
CA THR A 27 8.83 6.90 -8.60
C THR A 27 9.67 5.64 -8.40
N VAL A 28 9.22 4.74 -7.52
CA VAL A 28 9.95 3.52 -7.15
C VAL A 28 9.53 2.32 -8.01
N VAL A 29 8.28 2.26 -8.48
CA VAL A 29 7.77 1.15 -9.30
C VAL A 29 7.73 1.54 -10.78
N ASP A 30 8.64 0.99 -11.57
CA ASP A 30 8.57 1.09 -13.03
C ASP A 30 7.51 0.12 -13.57
N LYS A 31 6.40 0.70 -14.05
CA LYS A 31 5.28 -0.06 -14.63
C LYS A 31 5.66 -0.85 -15.89
N ARG A 32 6.64 -0.39 -16.69
CA ARG A 32 7.10 -1.10 -17.89
C ARG A 32 7.88 -2.34 -17.48
N GLU A 33 8.78 -2.18 -16.52
CA GLU A 33 9.55 -3.29 -15.97
C GLU A 33 8.64 -4.31 -15.28
N MET A 34 7.63 -3.85 -14.53
CA MET A 34 6.63 -4.73 -13.93
C MET A 34 5.88 -5.56 -14.97
N LYS A 35 5.48 -4.95 -16.11
CA LYS A 35 4.83 -5.69 -17.21
C LYS A 35 5.77 -6.71 -17.83
N ARG A 36 7.04 -6.33 -18.09
CA ARG A 36 8.06 -7.23 -18.62
C ARG A 36 8.28 -8.43 -17.69
N GLN A 37 8.38 -8.19 -16.39
CA GLN A 37 8.55 -9.25 -15.39
C GLN A 37 7.32 -10.17 -15.30
N GLN A 38 6.10 -9.63 -15.44
CA GLN A 38 4.89 -10.46 -15.50
C GLN A 38 4.87 -11.36 -16.74
N ASP A 39 5.28 -10.84 -17.89
CA ASP A 39 5.34 -11.61 -19.14
C ASP A 39 6.42 -12.70 -19.07
N GLN A 40 7.60 -12.36 -18.55
CA GLN A 40 8.68 -13.34 -18.28
C GLN A 40 8.24 -14.42 -17.29
N MET A 41 7.55 -14.05 -16.22
CA MET A 41 7.03 -15.00 -15.24
C MET A 41 6.07 -16.02 -15.89
N LYS A 42 5.18 -15.56 -16.78
CA LYS A 42 4.27 -16.46 -17.53
C LYS A 42 5.03 -17.39 -18.46
N GLU A 43 6.07 -16.89 -19.13
CA GLU A 43 6.91 -17.72 -20.00
C GLU A 43 7.68 -18.77 -19.20
N ASN A 44 8.25 -18.38 -18.06
CA ASN A 44 8.98 -19.26 -17.17
C ASN A 44 8.08 -20.33 -16.54
N GLN A 45 6.84 -19.98 -16.17
CA GLN A 45 5.85 -20.96 -15.70
C GLN A 45 5.49 -22.00 -16.77
N LYS A 46 5.39 -21.60 -18.05
CA LYS A 46 5.17 -22.53 -19.16
C LYS A 46 6.36 -23.48 -19.33
N LYS A 47 7.58 -22.93 -19.37
CA LYS A 47 8.82 -23.72 -19.47
C LYS A 47 8.98 -24.69 -18.31
N MET A 48 8.68 -24.25 -17.08
CA MET A 48 8.68 -25.09 -15.88
C MET A 48 7.75 -26.30 -16.07
N LYS A 49 6.51 -26.05 -16.51
CA LYS A 49 5.52 -27.11 -16.74
C LYS A 49 5.97 -28.11 -17.83
N GLU A 50 6.57 -27.61 -18.91
CA GLU A 50 7.12 -28.44 -19.98
C GLU A 50 8.30 -29.29 -19.51
N LEU A 51 9.22 -28.72 -18.73
CA LEU A 51 10.39 -29.43 -18.20
C LEU A 51 10.02 -30.45 -17.12
N MET A 52 9.05 -30.13 -16.25
CA MET A 52 8.51 -31.09 -15.27
C MET A 52 7.85 -32.31 -15.93
N SER A 53 7.30 -32.16 -17.13
CA SER A 53 6.71 -33.28 -17.88
C SER A 53 7.74 -34.26 -18.45
N LYS A 54 9.01 -33.86 -18.50
CA LYS A 54 10.12 -34.67 -19.04
C LYS A 54 10.93 -35.24 -17.88
N GLN A 55 11.09 -36.56 -17.84
CA GLN A 55 11.79 -37.25 -16.74
C GLN A 55 13.30 -37.44 -16.96
N ASP A 56 13.90 -36.79 -17.97
CA ASP A 56 15.32 -36.94 -18.26
C ASP A 56 16.23 -36.03 -17.41
N GLN A 57 17.49 -36.46 -17.22
CA GLN A 57 18.46 -35.75 -16.37
C GLN A 57 18.81 -34.34 -16.90
N LYS A 58 18.73 -34.13 -18.21
CA LYS A 58 18.98 -32.81 -18.81
C LYS A 58 17.83 -31.85 -18.48
N SER A 59 16.59 -32.32 -18.52
CA SER A 59 15.41 -31.57 -18.11
C SER A 59 15.45 -31.20 -16.62
N LYS A 60 15.94 -32.10 -15.73
CA LYS A 60 16.15 -31.78 -14.31
C LYS A 60 17.16 -30.66 -14.09
N ASN A 61 18.31 -30.72 -14.75
CA ASN A 61 19.32 -29.66 -14.63
C ASN A 61 18.81 -28.31 -15.17
N GLN A 62 18.01 -28.33 -16.25
CA GLN A 62 17.36 -27.13 -16.80
C GLN A 62 16.27 -26.58 -15.86
N LEU A 63 15.55 -27.46 -15.16
CA LEU A 63 14.56 -27.09 -14.16
C LEU A 63 15.21 -26.34 -12.99
N GLU A 64 16.29 -26.88 -12.42
CA GLU A 64 17.03 -26.24 -11.33
C GLU A 64 17.58 -24.86 -11.73
N ALA A 65 18.10 -24.74 -12.95
CA ALA A 65 18.57 -23.46 -13.48
C ALA A 65 17.42 -22.44 -13.62
N LEU A 66 16.26 -22.89 -14.11
CA LEU A 66 15.06 -22.05 -14.25
C LEU A 66 14.48 -21.64 -12.90
N GLU A 67 14.45 -22.54 -11.92
CA GLU A 67 14.05 -22.24 -10.54
C GLU A 67 14.96 -21.16 -9.92
N LYS A 68 16.28 -21.27 -10.12
CA LYS A 68 17.24 -20.27 -9.66
C LYS A 68 16.99 -18.90 -10.31
N GLU A 69 16.78 -18.87 -11.62
CA GLU A 69 16.46 -17.62 -12.35
C GLU A 69 15.15 -16.99 -11.83
N MET A 70 14.13 -17.81 -11.55
CA MET A 70 12.88 -17.33 -10.97
C MET A 70 13.08 -16.78 -9.55
N LEU A 71 13.86 -17.45 -8.71
CA LEU A 71 14.20 -16.97 -7.37
C LEU A 71 14.95 -15.63 -7.41
N ASP A 72 15.92 -15.49 -8.33
CA ASP A 72 16.67 -14.24 -8.51
C ASP A 72 15.75 -13.09 -8.96
N SER A 73 14.80 -13.38 -9.86
CA SER A 73 13.77 -12.42 -10.28
C SER A 73 12.85 -12.02 -9.13
N MET A 74 12.37 -12.99 -8.33
CA MET A 74 11.58 -12.73 -7.12
C MET A 74 12.34 -11.89 -6.10
N ASN A 75 13.63 -12.16 -5.90
CA ASN A 75 14.48 -11.36 -5.01
C ASN A 75 14.62 -9.92 -5.50
N SER A 76 14.72 -9.70 -6.81
CA SER A 76 14.75 -8.35 -7.39
C SER A 76 13.46 -7.59 -7.09
N VAL A 77 12.30 -8.22 -7.31
CA VAL A 77 10.98 -7.65 -6.99
C VAL A 77 10.88 -7.34 -5.49
N MET A 78 11.28 -8.29 -4.64
CA MET A 78 11.26 -8.13 -3.20
C MET A 78 12.10 -6.94 -2.74
N LYS A 79 13.30 -6.74 -3.29
CA LYS A 79 14.15 -5.58 -3.00
C LYS A 79 13.47 -4.26 -3.39
N GLY A 80 12.77 -4.24 -4.53
CA GLY A 80 11.97 -3.08 -4.96
C GLY A 80 10.85 -2.75 -3.95
N SER A 81 10.07 -3.77 -3.56
CA SER A 81 9.01 -3.65 -2.56
C SER A 81 9.54 -3.22 -1.19
N MET A 82 10.68 -3.75 -0.77
CA MET A 82 11.31 -3.38 0.50
C MET A 82 11.76 -1.91 0.50
N ARG A 83 12.35 -1.42 -0.60
CA ARG A 83 12.67 0.00 -0.73
C ARG A 83 11.41 0.85 -0.60
N LEU A 84 10.35 0.50 -1.32
CA LEU A 84 9.07 1.21 -1.24
C LEU A 84 8.53 1.25 0.20
N MET A 85 8.58 0.12 0.90
CA MET A 85 8.18 0.03 2.31
C MET A 85 9.03 0.95 3.20
N LEU A 86 10.36 0.93 3.07
CA LEU A 86 11.24 1.79 3.85
C LEU A 86 10.99 3.28 3.58
N TYR A 87 10.79 3.67 2.32
CA TYR A 87 10.41 5.04 1.98
C TYR A 87 9.05 5.43 2.56
N SER A 88 8.06 4.53 2.54
CA SER A 88 6.77 4.80 3.17
C SER A 88 6.90 5.00 4.67
N LEU A 89 7.76 4.25 5.37
CA LEU A 89 7.97 4.42 6.81
C LEU A 89 8.46 5.84 7.16
N VAL A 90 9.36 6.40 6.34
CA VAL A 90 9.88 7.77 6.55
C VAL A 90 8.76 8.82 6.53
N VAL A 91 7.67 8.58 5.80
CA VAL A 91 6.55 9.52 5.71
C VAL A 91 5.43 9.17 6.69
N PHE A 92 5.13 7.89 6.88
CA PHE A 92 4.05 7.45 7.75
C PHE A 92 4.41 7.54 9.23
N ILE A 93 5.65 7.23 9.63
CA ILE A 93 6.07 7.28 11.05
C ILE A 93 5.90 8.70 11.64
N PRO A 94 6.41 9.78 11.02
CA PRO A 94 6.22 11.12 11.55
C PRO A 94 4.74 11.54 11.59
N ALA A 95 3.96 11.16 10.59
CA ALA A 95 2.53 11.48 10.55
C ALA A 95 1.76 10.78 11.67
N PHE A 96 2.04 9.50 11.90
CA PHE A 96 1.40 8.71 12.96
C PHE A 96 1.84 9.18 14.35
N PHE A 97 3.12 9.52 14.50
CA PHE A 97 3.64 10.15 15.73
C PHE A 97 2.90 11.44 16.06
N PHE A 98 2.65 12.29 15.05
CA PHE A 98 1.91 13.52 15.27
C PHE A 98 0.43 13.27 15.60
N MET A 99 -0.20 12.30 14.94
CA MET A 99 -1.63 12.04 15.06
C MET A 99 -2.00 11.32 16.36
N GLY A 100 -1.53 10.08 16.53
CA GLY A 100 -1.84 9.25 17.68
C GLY A 100 -0.72 9.15 18.69
N GLY A 101 0.51 9.45 18.26
CA GLY A 101 1.70 9.16 19.03
C GLY A 101 2.10 7.68 18.92
N PHE A 102 3.15 7.30 19.64
CA PHE A 102 3.58 5.90 19.72
C PHE A 102 3.52 5.42 21.15
N ASP A 103 2.97 4.22 21.33
CA ASP A 103 3.05 3.50 22.59
C ASP A 103 4.02 2.32 22.41
N PHE A 104 5.22 2.44 22.98
CA PHE A 104 6.24 1.39 22.97
C PHE A 104 6.16 0.51 24.24
N GLY A 105 5.04 0.52 24.96
CA GLY A 105 4.79 -0.30 26.15
C GLY A 105 5.49 0.16 27.43
N VAL A 106 6.60 0.93 27.31
CA VAL A 106 7.32 1.54 28.44
C VAL A 106 7.34 3.07 28.35
N ILE A 107 7.22 3.60 27.13
CA ILE A 107 7.18 5.04 26.86
C ILE A 107 6.05 5.27 25.85
N SER A 108 5.07 6.06 26.27
CA SER A 108 3.96 6.47 25.43
C SER A 108 4.08 7.97 25.16
N PHE A 109 4.22 8.32 23.89
CA PHE A 109 4.13 9.70 23.44
C PHE A 109 2.68 9.94 23.03
N GLY A 110 2.02 10.92 23.64
CA GLY A 110 0.67 11.30 23.26
C GLY A 110 0.68 12.13 21.99
N GLY A 111 0.00 11.66 20.94
CA GLY A 111 -0.25 12.46 19.73
C GLY A 111 -1.39 13.46 19.92
N VAL A 112 -1.47 14.43 19.00
CA VAL A 112 -2.42 15.55 19.05
C VAL A 112 -3.88 15.09 19.05
N TYR A 113 -4.17 13.94 18.43
CA TYR A 113 -5.51 13.35 18.30
C TYR A 113 -5.64 12.01 19.04
N SER A 114 -4.71 11.69 19.94
CA SER A 114 -4.69 10.40 20.67
C SER A 114 -5.98 10.12 21.45
N GLN A 115 -6.65 11.16 21.94
CA GLN A 115 -7.92 11.08 22.68
C GLN A 115 -9.14 11.50 21.83
N ALA A 116 -8.97 11.66 20.51
CA ALA A 116 -10.06 12.08 19.65
C ALA A 116 -11.04 10.92 19.40
N THR A 117 -12.30 11.13 19.78
CA THR A 117 -13.44 10.30 19.39
C THR A 117 -14.24 11.02 18.32
N ILE A 118 -14.67 10.27 17.30
CA ILE A 118 -15.39 10.77 16.14
C ILE A 118 -16.67 9.94 16.01
N GLU A 119 -17.82 10.59 16.11
CA GLU A 119 -19.11 9.93 15.94
C GLU A 119 -19.28 9.43 14.50
N LEU A 120 -19.74 8.19 14.35
CA LEU A 120 -20.00 7.61 13.04
C LEU A 120 -21.43 7.93 12.60
N PRO A 121 -21.64 8.33 11.33
CA PRO A 121 -22.98 8.60 10.82
C PRO A 121 -23.85 7.33 10.72
N VAL A 122 -23.21 6.16 10.62
CA VAL A 122 -23.87 4.85 10.60
C VAL A 122 -23.06 3.93 11.51
N PRO A 123 -23.66 3.37 12.58
CA PRO A 123 -22.96 2.47 13.46
C PRO A 123 -22.69 1.13 12.76
N LEU A 124 -21.52 0.53 12.99
CA LEU A 124 -21.14 -0.76 12.40
C LEU A 124 -21.05 -1.84 13.49
N PRO A 125 -22.18 -2.44 13.90
CA PRO A 125 -22.25 -3.32 15.08
C PRO A 125 -21.44 -4.61 14.96
N TRP A 126 -20.94 -4.95 13.77
CA TRP A 126 -20.04 -6.08 13.54
C TRP A 126 -18.59 -5.81 13.98
N PHE A 127 -18.22 -4.55 14.18
CA PHE A 127 -16.92 -4.17 14.74
C PHE A 127 -17.09 -3.90 16.23
N GLY A 128 -16.43 -4.70 17.06
CA GLY A 128 -16.49 -4.56 18.52
C GLY A 128 -15.93 -3.23 19.01
N SER A 129 -16.34 -2.82 20.21
CA SER A 129 -15.81 -1.63 20.88
C SER A 129 -14.40 -1.81 21.47
N GLU A 130 -13.93 -3.07 21.60
CA GLU A 130 -12.66 -3.40 22.26
C GLU A 130 -11.45 -3.56 21.31
N SER A 131 -11.59 -3.17 20.04
CA SER A 131 -10.48 -3.23 19.07
C SER A 131 -9.63 -1.96 19.05
N ILE A 132 -8.36 -2.09 18.63
CA ILE A 132 -7.44 -0.96 18.38
C ILE A 132 -8.06 0.03 17.38
N ILE A 133 -8.89 -0.47 16.48
CA ILE A 133 -9.71 0.32 15.55
C ILE A 133 -11.16 0.15 15.95
N GLN A 134 -11.79 1.20 16.47
CA GLN A 134 -13.18 1.17 16.94
C GLN A 134 -14.11 1.62 15.82
N PHE A 135 -15.14 0.83 15.52
CA PHE A 135 -16.19 1.21 14.56
C PHE A 135 -17.56 0.81 15.11
N TYR A 136 -17.92 1.25 16.31
CA TYR A 136 -19.25 0.99 16.87
C TYR A 136 -20.17 2.18 16.60
N ASN A 137 -20.46 3.00 17.61
CA ASN A 137 -21.14 4.29 17.45
C ASN A 137 -20.15 5.43 17.20
N GLU A 138 -18.91 5.23 17.65
CA GLU A 138 -17.81 6.18 17.53
C GLU A 138 -16.59 5.45 16.98
N THR A 139 -15.68 6.22 16.41
CA THR A 139 -14.38 5.77 15.95
C THR A 139 -13.27 6.62 16.56
N ASN A 140 -12.13 6.00 16.80
CA ASN A 140 -10.94 6.72 17.23
C ASN A 140 -10.23 7.36 16.02
N TRP A 141 -9.19 8.15 16.28
CA TRP A 141 -8.39 8.79 15.24
C TRP A 141 -7.87 7.80 14.18
N LEU A 142 -7.54 6.57 14.59
CA LEU A 142 -6.98 5.53 13.71
C LEU A 142 -8.05 4.95 12.78
N GLY A 143 -9.26 4.71 13.27
CA GLY A 143 -10.37 4.25 12.45
C GLY A 143 -10.82 5.30 11.45
N TRP A 144 -10.92 6.57 11.87
CA TRP A 144 -11.22 7.66 10.94
C TRP A 144 -10.12 7.86 9.89
N TYR A 145 -8.85 7.76 10.30
CA TYR A 145 -7.73 7.76 9.37
C TYR A 145 -7.85 6.63 8.34
N PHE A 146 -8.16 5.40 8.78
CA PHE A 146 -8.27 4.24 7.91
C PHE A 146 -9.39 4.41 6.87
N VAL A 147 -10.58 4.84 7.30
CA VAL A 147 -11.72 5.10 6.40
C VAL A 147 -11.36 6.21 5.42
N SER A 148 -10.83 7.33 5.91
CA SER A 148 -10.42 8.45 5.06
C SER A 148 -9.39 7.99 4.03
N TYR A 149 -8.34 7.29 4.46
CA TYR A 149 -7.26 6.81 3.60
C TYR A 149 -7.78 5.85 2.51
N LEU A 150 -8.68 4.92 2.86
CA LEU A 150 -9.26 3.96 1.92
C LEU A 150 -10.11 4.68 0.86
N VAL A 151 -11.05 5.53 1.30
CA VAL A 151 -11.92 6.30 0.40
C VAL A 151 -11.10 7.19 -0.53
N LEU A 152 -10.12 7.92 0.02
CA LEU A 152 -9.23 8.79 -0.75
C LEU A 152 -8.37 8.01 -1.74
N THR A 153 -7.88 6.83 -1.37
CA THR A 153 -7.11 5.97 -2.29
C THR A 153 -7.95 5.58 -3.50
N LEU A 154 -9.24 5.26 -3.31
CA LEU A 154 -10.16 4.96 -4.40
C LEU A 154 -10.39 6.18 -5.29
N ILE A 155 -10.73 7.33 -4.71
CA ILE A 155 -11.01 8.57 -5.45
C ILE A 155 -9.78 9.01 -6.25
N ILE A 156 -8.63 9.12 -5.58
CA ILE A 156 -7.38 9.57 -6.18
C ILE A 156 -6.93 8.57 -7.27
N GLY A 157 -7.08 7.26 -7.03
CA GLY A 157 -6.82 6.23 -8.03
C GLY A 157 -7.63 6.40 -9.32
N GLN A 158 -8.93 6.70 -9.20
CA GLN A 158 -9.80 6.96 -10.36
C GLN A 158 -9.42 8.24 -11.10
N LEU A 159 -9.17 9.33 -10.37
CA LEU A 159 -8.75 10.61 -10.96
C LEU A 159 -7.46 10.44 -11.78
N PHE A 160 -6.47 9.75 -11.23
CA PHE A 160 -5.21 9.53 -11.92
C PHE A 160 -5.33 8.66 -13.17
N LYS A 161 -6.24 7.69 -13.19
CA LYS A 161 -6.54 6.92 -14.40
C LYS A 161 -7.15 7.83 -15.45
N HIS A 162 -8.16 8.63 -15.07
CA HIS A 162 -8.83 9.54 -15.98
C HIS A 162 -7.87 10.56 -16.61
N PHE A 163 -7.02 11.21 -15.82
CA PHE A 163 -6.01 12.18 -16.30
C PHE A 163 -4.95 11.55 -17.22
N TYR A 164 -4.58 10.30 -16.98
CA TYR A 164 -3.63 9.59 -17.85
C TYR A 164 -4.26 9.30 -19.22
N ASP A 165 -5.50 8.81 -19.24
CA ASP A 165 -6.22 8.48 -20.47
C ASP A 165 -6.48 9.74 -21.34
N THR A 166 -6.78 10.90 -20.73
CA THR A 166 -6.97 12.16 -21.48
C THR A 166 -5.68 12.66 -22.13
N ARG A 167 -4.52 12.54 -21.45
CA ARG A 167 -3.22 12.93 -22.04
C ARG A 167 -2.81 12.04 -23.21
N VAL A 168 -3.11 10.73 -23.13
CA VAL A 168 -2.79 9.80 -24.21
C VAL A 168 -3.63 10.10 -25.46
N MET A 169 -4.91 10.47 -25.30
CA MET A 169 -5.74 10.90 -26.44
C MET A 169 -5.32 12.26 -27.02
N SER A 170 -4.82 13.18 -26.19
CA SER A 170 -4.32 14.49 -26.65
C SER A 170 -3.00 14.41 -27.43
N ASN A 171 -2.18 13.38 -27.21
CA ASN A 171 -0.91 13.17 -27.94
C ASN A 171 -1.08 12.23 -29.16
N ALA A 172 -2.29 11.72 -29.40
CA ALA A 172 -2.62 10.85 -30.52
C ALA A 172 -3.39 11.58 -31.65
N ASN A 173 -3.70 12.87 -31.46
CA ASN A 173 -4.18 13.81 -32.48
C ASN A 173 -3.10 14.84 -32.79
#